data_AF-A0A5B2YU74-F1
#
_entry.id   AF-A0A5B2YU74-F1
#
_cell.length_a   1.000
_cell.length_b   1.000
_cell.length_c   1.000
_cell.angle_alpha   90.00
_cell.angle_beta   90.00
_cell.angle_gamma   90.00
#
_symmetry.space_group_name_H-M   'P 1'
#
loop_
_entity.id
_entity.type
_entity.pdbx_description
1 polymer ?
#
loop_
_entity_poly.entity_id
_entity_poly.type
_entity_poly.pdbx_seq_one_letter_code
_entity_poly.pdbx_strand_id
1 'polypeptide(L)'
;MSEHDKWIYHGGFYLISFVTLFTIASVVHPSGFFAKFMGNPLFVTIGKRSYSLYLWHYPVIVLLHRHFVAGQIPSYVYVIDIVLMFLFAELSYRFIENPIRKKGFRAFSFKPTHVQHFGRLALVVILAIPPLLFLSGQFDALGKAHSDQKQTEFQNQTAKKPKAEPTTTAESSKVDAKQLSPLLIGDSVMVDIGNVFQKEVLNATIDGKVGRQLSEANALITSQYQSFAQPKKDVVMQLGTNGAFTEDQVNQIIDDLGDANIYFVNVRVPRDYE
;
A
#
# COMPACT_ATOMS: atom_id res chain seq x y z
N MET A 1 -16.60 8.09 -9.20
CA MET A 1 -17.20 6.80 -9.62
C MET A 1 -17.46 6.89 -11.11
N SER A 2 -16.79 6.05 -11.89
CA SER A 2 -16.82 6.14 -13.36
C SER A 2 -18.16 5.62 -13.90
N GLU A 3 -18.59 6.07 -15.08
CA GLU A 3 -19.85 5.60 -15.68
C GLU A 3 -19.88 4.09 -15.94
N HIS A 4 -18.71 3.45 -16.06
CA HIS A 4 -18.58 1.99 -16.20
C HIS A 4 -19.11 1.22 -14.98
N ASP A 5 -19.03 1.79 -13.78
CA ASP A 5 -19.46 1.11 -12.55
C ASP A 5 -21.00 0.98 -12.51
N LYS A 6 -21.73 2.00 -13.00
CA LYS A 6 -23.20 2.05 -12.92
C LYS A 6 -23.87 0.89 -13.67
N TRP A 7 -23.37 0.51 -14.85
CA TRP A 7 -23.94 -0.58 -15.65
C TRP A 7 -23.83 -1.95 -14.96
N ILE A 8 -22.71 -2.21 -14.28
CA ILE A 8 -22.48 -3.48 -13.57
C ILE A 8 -23.52 -3.66 -12.47
N TYR A 9 -23.77 -2.61 -11.67
CA TYR A 9 -24.75 -2.63 -10.58
C TYR A 9 -26.21 -2.60 -11.06
N HIS A 10 -26.50 -1.99 -12.22
CA HIS A 10 -27.86 -1.83 -12.76
C HIS A 10 -28.29 -2.94 -13.74
N GLY A 11 -27.63 -4.10 -13.75
CA GLY A 11 -28.00 -5.19 -14.65
C GLY A 11 -26.88 -6.16 -14.98
N GLY A 12 -25.63 -5.68 -15.02
CA GLY A 12 -24.47 -6.49 -15.38
C GLY A 12 -24.30 -7.72 -14.49
N PHE A 13 -24.48 -7.60 -13.17
CA PHE A 13 -24.39 -8.75 -12.27
C PHE A 13 -25.42 -9.85 -12.56
N TYR A 14 -26.64 -9.49 -12.97
CA TYR A 14 -27.67 -10.48 -13.32
C TYR A 14 -27.28 -11.21 -14.61
N LEU A 15 -26.79 -10.47 -15.61
CA LEU A 15 -26.31 -11.06 -16.86
C LEU A 15 -25.13 -12.02 -16.61
N ILE A 16 -24.15 -11.62 -15.80
CA ILE A 16 -23.02 -12.47 -15.40
C ILE A 16 -23.51 -13.72 -14.68
N SER A 17 -24.48 -13.58 -13.77
CA SER A 17 -25.07 -14.72 -13.03
C SER A 17 -25.76 -15.70 -13.98
N PHE A 18 -26.55 -15.21 -14.95
CA PHE A 18 -27.17 -16.05 -15.96
C PHE A 18 -26.14 -16.78 -16.84
N VAL A 19 -25.13 -16.06 -17.34
CA VAL A 19 -24.04 -16.66 -18.14
C VAL A 19 -23.30 -17.72 -17.33
N THR A 20 -23.03 -17.46 -16.05
CA THR A 20 -22.38 -18.42 -15.15
C THR A 20 -23.25 -19.66 -14.94
N LEU A 21 -24.56 -19.48 -14.72
CA LEU A 21 -25.53 -20.57 -14.57
C LEU A 21 -25.56 -21.46 -15.82
N PHE A 22 -25.67 -20.87 -17.01
CA PHE A 22 -25.67 -21.62 -18.27
C PHE A 22 -24.34 -22.33 -18.51
N THR A 23 -23.21 -21.71 -18.14
CA THR A 23 -21.89 -22.33 -18.24
C THR A 23 -21.80 -23.55 -17.34
N ILE A 24 -22.22 -23.45 -16.07
CA ILE A 24 -22.24 -24.58 -15.14
C ILE A 24 -23.17 -25.69 -15.66
N ALA A 25 -24.39 -25.35 -16.07
CA ALA A 25 -25.35 -26.31 -16.62
C ALA A 25 -24.79 -27.04 -17.85
N SER A 26 -24.09 -26.33 -18.74
CA SER A 26 -23.44 -26.90 -19.92
C SER A 26 -22.27 -27.82 -19.58
N VAL A 27 -21.57 -27.61 -18.47
CA VAL A 27 -20.45 -28.47 -18.01
C VAL A 27 -20.96 -29.71 -17.29
N VAL A 28 -22.09 -29.62 -16.57
CA VAL A 28 -22.67 -30.74 -15.82
C VAL A 28 -23.30 -31.79 -16.75
N HIS A 29 -23.78 -31.41 -17.94
CA HIS A 29 -24.32 -32.37 -18.91
C HIS A 29 -23.21 -33.22 -19.56
N PRO A 30 -23.11 -34.55 -19.28
CA PRO A 30 -21.95 -35.38 -19.61
C PRO A 30 -21.69 -35.58 -21.11
N SER A 31 -22.68 -35.30 -21.96
CA SER A 31 -22.62 -35.52 -23.42
C SER A 31 -22.27 -34.26 -24.23
N GLY A 32 -22.11 -33.10 -23.59
CA GLY A 32 -21.81 -31.83 -24.28
C GLY A 32 -20.38 -31.72 -24.78
N PHE A 33 -20.18 -31.06 -25.94
CA PHE A 33 -18.85 -30.72 -26.47
C PHE A 33 -18.02 -29.92 -25.46
N PHE A 34 -18.67 -28.95 -24.78
CA PHE A 34 -18.03 -28.10 -23.79
C PHE A 34 -17.57 -28.88 -22.54
N ALA A 35 -18.36 -29.87 -22.10
CA ALA A 35 -17.99 -30.77 -21.01
C ALA A 35 -16.77 -31.64 -21.37
N LYS A 36 -16.67 -32.12 -22.62
CA LYS A 36 -15.48 -32.85 -23.11
C LYS A 36 -14.23 -31.96 -23.18
N PHE A 37 -14.39 -30.71 -23.62
CA PHE A 37 -13.30 -29.74 -23.70
C PHE A 37 -12.76 -29.40 -22.30
N MET A 38 -13.64 -29.05 -21.36
CA MET A 38 -13.27 -28.74 -19.97
C MET A 38 -12.81 -29.99 -19.18
N GLY A 39 -13.30 -31.17 -19.56
CA GLY A 39 -12.90 -32.46 -19.01
C GLY A 39 -11.52 -32.96 -19.47
N ASN A 40 -10.80 -32.19 -20.30
CA ASN A 40 -9.44 -32.55 -20.71
C ASN A 40 -8.53 -32.73 -19.48
N PRO A 41 -7.68 -33.78 -19.46
CA PRO A 41 -6.77 -34.05 -18.35
C PRO A 41 -5.92 -32.84 -17.93
N LEU A 42 -5.55 -31.94 -18.84
CA LEU A 42 -4.78 -30.73 -18.51
C LEU A 42 -5.59 -29.75 -17.65
N PHE A 43 -6.79 -29.36 -18.09
CA PHE A 43 -7.66 -28.44 -17.33
C PHE A 43 -8.07 -29.04 -15.99
N VAL A 44 -8.36 -30.34 -15.94
CA VAL A 44 -8.68 -31.05 -14.69
C VAL A 44 -7.46 -31.07 -13.75
N THR A 45 -6.25 -31.21 -14.27
CA THR A 45 -5.01 -31.24 -13.48
C THR A 45 -4.68 -29.88 -12.86
N ILE A 46 -4.89 -28.80 -13.62
CA ILE A 46 -4.75 -27.42 -13.14
C ILE A 46 -5.86 -27.10 -12.14
N GLY A 47 -7.11 -27.45 -12.45
CA GLY A 47 -8.26 -27.24 -11.57
C GLY A 47 -8.13 -27.94 -10.23
N LYS A 48 -7.54 -29.14 -10.19
CA LYS A 48 -7.21 -29.84 -8.94
C LYS A 48 -6.18 -29.11 -8.07
N ARG A 49 -5.39 -28.20 -8.63
CA ARG A 49 -4.35 -27.42 -7.94
C ARG A 49 -4.74 -25.95 -7.76
N SER A 50 -5.95 -25.57 -8.16
CA SER A 50 -6.42 -24.17 -8.15
C SER A 50 -6.31 -23.55 -6.76
N TYR A 51 -6.61 -24.31 -5.71
CA TYR A 51 -6.47 -23.86 -4.33
C TYR A 51 -5.01 -23.57 -3.95
N SER A 52 -4.10 -24.52 -4.22
CA SER A 52 -2.67 -24.32 -4.00
C SER A 52 -2.11 -23.14 -4.83
N LEU A 53 -2.53 -22.98 -6.09
CA LEU A 53 -2.16 -21.84 -6.93
C LEU A 53 -2.65 -20.52 -6.33
N TYR A 54 -3.90 -20.46 -5.86
CA TYR A 54 -4.46 -19.28 -5.21
C TYR A 54 -3.71 -18.91 -3.93
N LEU A 55 -3.23 -19.87 -3.15
CA LEU A 55 -2.47 -19.54 -1.94
C LEU A 55 -1.10 -18.94 -2.28
N TRP A 56 -0.41 -19.49 -3.27
CA TRP A 56 0.98 -19.13 -3.55
C TRP A 56 1.17 -18.01 -4.59
N HIS A 57 0.17 -17.66 -5.39
CA HIS A 57 0.32 -16.60 -6.40
C HIS A 57 0.71 -15.24 -5.76
N TYR A 58 -0.02 -14.80 -4.73
CA TYR A 58 0.18 -13.48 -4.13
C TYR A 58 1.53 -13.36 -3.41
N PRO A 59 1.94 -14.31 -2.53
CA PRO A 59 3.27 -14.26 -1.91
C PRO A 59 4.42 -14.26 -2.92
N VAL A 60 4.35 -15.07 -3.98
CA VAL A 60 5.39 -15.14 -5.02
C VAL A 60 5.53 -13.78 -5.71
N ILE A 61 4.42 -13.21 -6.18
CA ILE A 61 4.39 -11.92 -6.86
C ILE A 61 4.96 -10.82 -5.96
N VAL A 62 4.47 -10.71 -4.72
CA VAL A 62 4.91 -9.64 -3.80
C VAL A 62 6.40 -9.74 -3.48
N LEU A 63 6.92 -10.97 -3.30
CA LEU A 63 8.35 -11.16 -3.00
C LEU A 63 9.25 -10.83 -4.18
N LEU A 64 8.88 -11.25 -5.40
CA LEU A 64 9.66 -10.96 -6.60
C LEU A 64 9.58 -9.49 -7.00
N HIS A 65 8.40 -8.88 -6.92
CA HIS A 65 8.17 -7.53 -7.41
C HIS A 65 8.69 -6.46 -6.44
N ARG A 66 8.95 -6.80 -5.17
CA ARG A 66 9.54 -5.86 -4.19
C ARG A 66 10.88 -5.27 -4.64
N HIS A 67 11.63 -6.02 -5.46
CA HIS A 67 12.93 -5.59 -5.97
C HIS A 67 12.85 -4.71 -7.22
N PHE A 68 11.65 -4.51 -7.78
CA PHE A 68 11.43 -3.76 -9.00
C PHE A 68 10.50 -2.57 -8.75
N VAL A 69 10.75 -1.47 -9.47
CA VAL A 69 9.84 -0.31 -9.46
C VAL A 69 8.66 -0.61 -10.37
N ALA A 70 7.45 -0.22 -9.95
CA ALA A 70 6.24 -0.39 -10.73
C ALA A 70 6.41 0.20 -12.15
N GLY A 71 6.10 -0.60 -13.18
CA GLY A 71 6.24 -0.20 -14.58
C GLY A 71 7.59 -0.52 -15.25
N GLN A 72 8.59 -0.98 -14.49
CA GLN A 72 9.91 -1.37 -15.01
C GLN A 72 10.24 -2.86 -14.83
N ILE A 73 9.22 -3.70 -14.62
CA ILE A 73 9.42 -5.13 -14.37
C ILE A 73 9.82 -5.81 -15.69
N PRO A 74 11.02 -6.42 -15.77
CA PRO A 74 11.43 -7.13 -16.97
C PRO A 74 10.52 -8.32 -17.29
N SER A 75 10.30 -8.61 -18.58
CA SER A 75 9.39 -9.68 -19.03
C SER A 75 9.76 -11.07 -18.49
N TYR A 76 11.04 -11.33 -18.24
CA TYR A 76 11.51 -12.60 -17.67
C TYR A 76 11.03 -12.82 -16.23
N VAL A 77 10.74 -11.75 -15.47
CA VAL A 77 10.27 -11.86 -14.08
C VAL A 77 8.88 -12.50 -14.05
N TYR A 78 8.00 -12.15 -14.98
CA TYR A 78 6.69 -12.80 -15.09
C TYR A 78 6.80 -14.29 -15.42
N VAL A 79 7.80 -14.68 -16.23
CA VAL A 79 8.05 -16.10 -16.51
C VAL A 79 8.51 -16.81 -15.23
N ILE A 80 9.38 -16.18 -14.44
CA ILE A 80 9.83 -16.69 -13.14
C ILE A 80 8.66 -16.80 -12.16
N ASP A 81 7.76 -15.81 -12.10
CA ASP A 81 6.56 -15.83 -11.26
C ASP A 81 5.69 -17.06 -11.59
N ILE A 82 5.43 -17.28 -12.88
CA ILE A 82 4.64 -18.43 -13.33
C ILE A 82 5.31 -19.73 -12.91
N VAL A 83 6.61 -19.88 -13.15
CA VAL A 83 7.36 -21.10 -12.80
C VAL A 83 7.32 -21.36 -11.30
N LEU A 84 7.59 -20.34 -10.48
CA LEU A 84 7.60 -20.47 -9.02
C LEU A 84 6.20 -20.71 -8.45
N MET A 85 5.18 -20.06 -9.01
CA MET A 85 3.78 -20.29 -8.63
C MET A 85 3.38 -21.74 -8.86
N PHE A 86 3.67 -22.31 -10.04
CA PHE A 86 3.39 -23.73 -10.31
C PHE A 86 4.24 -24.68 -9.46
N LEU A 87 5.51 -24.35 -9.23
CA LEU A 87 6.42 -25.15 -8.39
C LEU A 87 5.90 -25.25 -6.95
N PHE A 88 5.62 -24.10 -6.32
CA PHE A 88 5.10 -24.07 -4.95
C PHE A 88 3.69 -24.65 -4.85
N ALA A 89 2.84 -24.43 -5.86
CA ALA A 89 1.54 -25.06 -5.91
C ALA A 89 1.63 -26.59 -6.02
N GLU A 90 2.56 -27.15 -6.80
CA GLU A 90 2.75 -28.60 -6.90
C GLU A 90 3.26 -29.19 -5.57
N LEU A 91 4.21 -28.51 -4.92
CA LEU A 91 4.73 -28.92 -3.62
C LEU A 91 3.62 -28.89 -2.56
N SER A 92 2.88 -27.79 -2.48
CA SER A 92 1.76 -27.63 -1.55
C SER A 92 0.66 -28.67 -1.83
N TYR A 93 0.32 -28.88 -3.10
CA TYR A 93 -0.66 -29.87 -3.49
C TYR A 93 -0.25 -31.29 -3.08
N ARG A 94 1.00 -31.69 -3.32
CA ARG A 94 1.47 -33.06 -3.02
C ARG A 94 1.66 -33.31 -1.52
N PHE A 95 2.21 -32.34 -0.79
CA PHE A 95 2.64 -32.53 0.59
C PHE A 95 1.65 -32.03 1.64
N ILE A 96 0.75 -31.10 1.29
CA ILE A 96 -0.21 -30.50 2.22
C ILE A 96 -1.62 -30.89 1.82
N GLU A 97 -2.04 -30.53 0.59
CA GLU A 97 -3.42 -30.65 0.16
C GLU A 97 -3.86 -32.12 -0.02
N ASN A 98 -3.09 -32.92 -0.74
CA ASN A 98 -3.45 -34.31 -1.06
C ASN A 98 -3.47 -35.24 0.19
N PRO A 99 -2.54 -35.10 1.16
CA PRO A 99 -2.63 -35.82 2.44
C PRO A 99 -3.86 -35.43 3.25
N ILE A 100 -4.15 -34.13 3.38
CA ILE A 100 -5.33 -33.64 4.12
C ILE A 100 -6.61 -34.11 3.43
N ARG A 101 -6.69 -34.04 2.10
CA ARG A 101 -7.87 -34.46 1.34
C ARG A 101 -8.17 -35.96 1.44
N LYS A 102 -7.14 -36.80 1.45
CA LYS A 102 -7.31 -38.28 1.48
C LYS A 102 -7.46 -38.85 2.89
N LYS A 103 -6.85 -38.23 3.89
CA LYS A 103 -6.77 -38.76 5.27
C LYS A 103 -7.40 -37.83 6.32
N GLY A 104 -7.96 -36.69 5.94
CA GLY A 104 -8.50 -35.67 6.86
C GLY A 104 -7.43 -35.12 7.80
N PHE A 105 -7.83 -34.55 8.94
CA PHE A 105 -6.90 -34.15 10.00
C PHE A 105 -6.10 -35.33 10.60
N ARG A 106 -6.51 -36.58 10.34
CA ARG A 106 -5.71 -37.78 10.66
C ARG A 106 -4.47 -37.94 9.78
N ALA A 107 -4.33 -37.16 8.71
CA ALA A 107 -3.06 -36.99 7.98
C ALA A 107 -1.95 -36.41 8.87
N PHE A 108 -2.34 -35.55 9.82
CA PHE A 108 -1.50 -35.02 10.90
C PHE A 108 -1.55 -35.89 12.16
N SER A 109 -2.16 -37.08 12.11
CA SER A 109 -1.99 -38.08 13.18
C SER A 109 -0.59 -38.67 13.02
N PHE A 110 0.37 -37.92 13.53
CA PHE A 110 1.75 -38.33 13.49
C PHE A 110 1.95 -39.53 14.42
N LYS A 111 2.60 -40.58 13.91
CA LYS A 111 3.30 -41.49 14.80
C LYS A 111 4.39 -40.66 15.53
N PRO A 112 4.55 -40.80 16.86
CA PRO A 112 5.37 -39.91 17.69
C PRO A 112 6.85 -39.82 17.24
N THR A 113 7.34 -40.79 16.47
CA THR A 113 8.71 -40.82 15.94
C THR A 113 8.95 -39.81 14.81
N HIS A 114 7.99 -39.53 13.93
CA HIS A 114 8.15 -38.56 12.84
C HIS A 114 7.85 -37.11 13.26
N VAL A 115 7.07 -36.89 14.32
CA VAL A 115 6.85 -35.54 14.92
C VAL A 115 8.17 -34.95 15.37
N GLN A 116 9.04 -35.76 15.97
CA GLN A 116 10.30 -35.30 16.52
C GLN A 116 11.26 -34.83 15.42
N HIS A 117 11.29 -35.51 14.27
CA HIS A 117 12.11 -35.09 13.13
C HIS A 117 11.54 -33.88 12.39
N PHE A 118 10.22 -33.83 12.20
CA PHE A 118 9.57 -32.70 11.53
C PHE A 118 9.56 -31.44 12.42
N GLY A 119 9.34 -31.61 13.72
CA GLY A 119 9.45 -30.57 14.73
C GLY A 119 10.88 -30.06 14.88
N ARG A 120 11.89 -30.94 14.83
CA ARG A 120 13.31 -30.51 14.79
C ARG A 120 13.66 -29.76 13.52
N LEU A 121 13.18 -30.20 12.35
CA LEU A 121 13.41 -29.49 11.09
C LEU A 121 12.72 -28.11 11.11
N ALA A 122 11.46 -28.04 11.53
CA ALA A 122 10.72 -26.79 11.65
C ALA A 122 11.38 -25.85 12.67
N LEU A 123 11.85 -26.37 13.82
CA LEU A 123 12.56 -25.60 14.82
C LEU A 123 13.89 -25.08 14.28
N VAL A 124 14.67 -25.90 13.57
CA VAL A 124 15.93 -25.48 12.91
C VAL A 124 15.66 -24.40 11.86
N VAL A 125 14.61 -24.54 11.04
CA VAL A 125 14.23 -23.51 10.07
C VAL A 125 13.81 -22.22 10.78
N ILE A 126 12.97 -22.31 11.83
CA ILE A 126 12.56 -21.15 12.65
C ILE A 126 13.77 -20.47 13.31
N LEU A 127 14.75 -21.24 13.80
CA LEU A 127 15.97 -20.71 14.42
C LEU A 127 16.98 -20.17 13.40
N ALA A 128 16.95 -20.65 12.16
CA ALA A 128 17.82 -20.20 11.08
C ALA A 128 17.32 -18.93 10.39
N ILE A 129 16.00 -18.66 10.43
CA ILE A 129 15.39 -17.47 9.83
C ILE A 129 15.93 -16.16 10.44
N PRO A 130 15.97 -15.96 11.77
CA PRO A 130 16.47 -14.71 12.36
C PRO A 130 17.94 -14.39 12.03
N PRO A 131 18.90 -15.34 12.10
CA PRO A 131 20.26 -15.12 11.64
C PRO A 131 20.34 -14.71 10.17
N LEU A 132 19.58 -15.37 9.28
CA LEU A 132 19.55 -14.99 7.86
C LEU A 132 18.96 -13.59 7.63
N LEU A 133 17.92 -13.22 8.39
CA LEU A 133 17.33 -11.87 8.34
C LEU A 133 18.29 -10.81 8.87
N PHE A 134 19.11 -11.16 9.86
CA PHE A 134 20.14 -10.29 10.43
C PHE A 134 21.30 -10.08 9.46
N LEU A 135 21.81 -11.16 8.86
CA LEU A 135 22.90 -11.13 7.86
C LEU A 135 22.49 -10.46 6.53
N SER A 136 21.21 -10.50 6.16
CA SER A 136 20.69 -9.84 4.96
C SER A 136 20.34 -8.36 5.15
N GLY A 137 20.57 -7.80 6.35
CA GLY A 137 20.28 -6.39 6.67
C GLY A 137 18.78 -6.05 6.73
N GLN A 138 17.88 -7.04 6.54
CA GLN A 138 16.44 -6.82 6.62
C GLN A 138 15.97 -6.63 8.06
N PHE A 139 16.69 -7.16 9.04
CA PHE A 139 16.37 -6.95 10.45
C PHE A 139 16.48 -5.48 10.87
N ASP A 140 17.48 -4.74 10.37
CA ASP A 140 17.60 -3.28 10.58
C ASP A 140 16.49 -2.50 9.89
N ALA A 141 16.05 -2.93 8.70
CA ALA A 141 14.92 -2.32 7.99
C ALA A 141 13.59 -2.58 8.71
N LEU A 142 13.38 -3.77 9.28
CA LEU A 142 12.22 -4.12 10.12
C LEU A 142 12.23 -3.38 11.46
N GLY A 143 13.40 -3.18 12.07
CA GLY A 143 13.58 -2.40 13.29
C GLY A 143 13.26 -0.92 13.09
N LYS A 144 13.75 -0.32 11.99
CA LYS A 144 13.39 1.06 11.63
C LYS A 144 11.90 1.22 11.27
N ALA A 145 11.31 0.23 10.61
CA ALA A 145 9.88 0.21 10.27
C ALA A 145 8.93 0.10 11.49
N HIS A 146 9.44 -0.21 12.69
CA HIS A 146 8.66 -0.19 13.93
C HIS A 146 8.90 1.05 14.80
N SER A 147 9.91 1.87 14.50
CA SER A 147 10.08 3.18 15.15
C SER A 147 9.27 4.29 14.49
N ASP A 148 8.96 4.15 13.20
CA ASP A 148 7.99 5.00 12.51
C ASP A 148 6.59 4.37 12.61
N GLN A 149 5.89 4.60 13.73
CA GLN A 149 4.43 4.67 13.61
C GLN A 149 4.16 5.72 12.52
N LYS A 150 3.76 5.29 11.31
CA LYS A 150 3.35 6.21 10.24
C LYS A 150 2.35 7.18 10.86
N GLN A 151 2.80 8.39 11.15
CA GLN A 151 1.96 9.41 11.73
C GLN A 151 0.89 9.67 10.69
N THR A 152 -0.37 9.49 11.06
CA THR A 152 -1.50 9.80 10.17
C THR A 152 -1.79 11.30 10.19
N GLU A 153 -1.37 11.99 11.25
CA GLU A 153 -1.52 13.42 11.45
C GLU A 153 -0.28 13.96 12.15
N PHE A 154 0.13 15.17 11.78
CA PHE A 154 1.19 15.93 12.42
C PHE A 154 0.68 17.35 12.66
N GLN A 155 0.38 17.65 13.93
CA GLN A 155 -0.01 18.99 14.36
C GLN A 155 0.87 19.41 15.53
N ASN A 156 1.66 20.47 15.33
CA ASN A 156 2.55 20.97 16.38
C ASN A 156 1.84 21.73 17.51
N GLN A 157 0.53 21.95 17.41
CA GLN A 157 -0.25 22.60 18.46
C GLN A 157 -0.55 21.71 19.69
N THR A 158 -0.18 20.41 19.67
CA THR A 158 -0.56 19.47 20.75
C THR A 158 0.55 18.55 21.28
N ALA A 159 1.83 18.67 20.86
CA ALA A 159 2.86 17.72 21.28
C ALA A 159 4.17 18.37 21.77
N LYS A 160 4.66 17.88 22.90
CA LYS A 160 5.94 18.20 23.56
C LYS A 160 7.10 18.30 22.57
N LYS A 161 7.96 19.31 22.77
CA LYS A 161 9.28 19.50 22.13
C LYS A 161 9.99 18.16 21.87
N PRO A 162 10.26 17.78 20.61
CA PRO A 162 11.11 16.64 20.30
C PRO A 162 12.57 16.93 20.67
N LYS A 163 13.24 15.91 21.21
CA LYS A 163 14.67 15.92 21.54
C LYS A 163 15.48 15.89 20.23
N ALA A 164 16.46 16.77 20.11
CA ALA A 164 17.29 16.90 18.92
C ALA A 164 18.19 15.66 18.72
N GLU A 165 18.20 15.14 17.49
CA GLU A 165 19.24 14.26 16.94
C GLU A 165 19.84 14.92 15.69
N PRO A 166 21.13 14.67 15.39
CA PRO A 166 21.96 15.56 14.59
C PRO A 166 21.63 15.52 13.10
N THR A 167 21.48 16.70 12.50
CA THR A 167 21.15 16.92 11.09
C THR A 167 22.39 16.79 10.19
N THR A 168 22.20 16.13 9.05
CA THR A 168 23.15 16.13 7.92
C THR A 168 23.04 17.45 7.16
N THR A 169 24.18 18.11 6.97
CA THR A 169 24.37 19.43 6.37
C THR A 169 23.84 19.50 4.94
N ALA A 170 22.86 20.39 4.71
CA ALA A 170 22.55 20.92 3.38
C ALA A 170 22.62 22.45 3.46
N GLU A 171 23.56 23.03 2.72
CA GLU A 171 23.72 24.47 2.55
C GLU A 171 22.50 25.06 1.82
N SER A 172 21.84 26.07 2.40
CA SER A 172 21.23 27.16 1.63
C SER A 172 20.71 28.31 2.52
N SER A 173 21.26 29.50 2.26
CA SER A 173 20.62 30.83 2.33
C SER A 173 20.48 31.58 3.68
N LYS A 174 20.86 32.86 3.63
CA LYS A 174 20.92 33.89 4.70
C LYS A 174 19.55 34.36 5.22
N VAL A 175 18.62 33.47 5.49
CA VAL A 175 17.37 33.82 6.18
C VAL A 175 17.47 33.30 7.60
N ASP A 176 17.31 34.17 8.59
CA ASP A 176 17.28 33.77 9.98
C ASP A 176 15.97 33.00 10.23
N ALA A 177 16.03 31.68 10.06
CA ALA A 177 14.90 30.76 10.16
C ALA A 177 14.15 30.88 11.51
N LYS A 178 14.80 31.44 12.53
CA LYS A 178 14.19 31.72 13.85
C LYS A 178 13.15 32.84 13.82
N GLN A 179 13.16 33.72 12.82
CA GLN A 179 12.22 34.85 12.72
C GLN A 179 10.97 34.50 11.90
N LEU A 180 11.01 33.40 11.14
CA LEU A 180 9.89 32.95 10.33
C LEU A 180 8.85 32.25 11.19
N SER A 181 7.57 32.54 10.94
CA SER A 181 6.43 31.87 11.58
C SER A 181 5.36 31.49 10.54
N PRO A 182 5.71 30.68 9.52
CA PRO A 182 4.80 30.32 8.45
C PRO A 182 3.75 29.32 8.93
N LEU A 183 2.60 29.31 8.27
CA LEU A 183 1.64 28.21 8.32
C LEU A 183 1.97 27.22 7.21
N LEU A 184 2.11 25.95 7.55
CA LEU A 184 2.27 24.86 6.60
C LEU A 184 1.05 23.95 6.74
N ILE A 185 0.25 23.87 5.68
CA ILE A 185 -0.90 22.97 5.61
C ILE A 185 -0.69 21.97 4.48
N GLY A 186 -0.88 20.69 4.78
CA GLY A 186 -0.73 19.70 3.74
C GLY A 186 -1.21 18.31 4.06
N ASP A 187 -0.87 17.38 3.17
CA ASP A 187 -1.31 16.01 3.20
C ASP A 187 -0.29 15.06 3.85
N SER A 188 -0.15 13.83 3.36
CA SER A 188 0.83 12.86 3.84
C SER A 188 2.27 13.34 3.71
N VAL A 189 2.62 14.10 2.66
CA VAL A 189 4.01 14.56 2.49
C VAL A 189 4.33 15.61 3.57
N MET A 190 3.37 16.46 3.94
CA MET A 190 3.51 17.40 5.05
C MET A 190 3.72 16.68 6.39
N VAL A 191 3.04 15.55 6.60
CA VAL A 191 3.25 14.71 7.78
C VAL A 191 4.69 14.19 7.82
N ASP A 192 5.20 13.70 6.68
CA ASP A 192 6.56 13.15 6.60
C ASP A 192 7.63 14.21 6.85
N ILE A 193 7.46 15.43 6.31
CA ILE A 193 8.46 16.51 6.46
C ILE A 193 8.29 17.34 7.73
N GLY A 194 7.15 17.24 8.44
CA GLY A 194 6.80 18.14 9.54
C GLY A 194 7.86 18.18 10.65
N ASN A 195 8.39 17.02 11.04
CA ASN A 195 9.48 16.92 12.03
C ASN A 195 10.79 17.56 11.55
N VAL A 196 11.12 17.41 10.27
CA VAL A 196 12.36 17.97 9.70
C VAL A 196 12.23 19.48 9.59
N PHE A 197 11.10 19.98 9.08
CA PHE A 197 10.85 21.40 8.93
C PHE A 197 10.79 22.13 10.27
N GLN A 198 10.15 21.55 11.28
CA GLN A 198 10.06 22.16 12.62
C GLN A 198 11.41 22.34 13.29
N LYS A 199 12.39 21.47 13.00
CA LYS A 199 13.76 21.58 13.54
C LYS A 199 14.48 22.81 13.00
N GLU A 200 14.22 23.18 11.74
CA GLU A 200 14.83 24.33 11.08
C GLU A 200 14.06 25.64 11.35
N VAL A 201 12.72 25.59 11.30
CA VAL A 201 11.83 26.75 11.52
C VAL A 201 10.99 26.54 12.79
N LEU A 202 11.56 26.92 13.94
CA LEU A 202 10.99 26.61 15.25
C LEU A 202 9.61 27.24 15.54
N ASN A 203 9.28 28.34 14.87
CA ASN A 203 8.01 29.05 15.06
C ASN A 203 6.98 28.75 13.96
N ALA A 204 7.24 27.75 13.11
CA ALA A 204 6.28 27.30 12.11
C ALA A 204 5.06 26.64 12.75
N THR A 205 3.88 26.93 12.22
CA THR A 205 2.65 26.18 12.50
C THR A 205 2.51 25.12 11.42
N ILE A 206 2.64 23.85 11.77
CA ILE A 206 2.57 22.74 10.80
C ILE A 206 1.33 21.91 11.11
N ASP A 207 0.50 21.74 10.08
CA ASP A 207 -0.70 20.92 10.07
C ASP A 207 -0.67 19.98 8.85
N GLY A 208 -0.22 18.75 9.08
CA GLY A 208 -0.21 17.68 8.07
C GLY A 208 -1.22 16.59 8.43
N LYS A 209 -1.91 16.04 7.42
CA LYS A 209 -2.79 14.87 7.61
C LYS A 209 -2.78 13.95 6.39
N VAL A 210 -2.50 12.67 6.61
CA VAL A 210 -2.52 11.63 5.57
C VAL A 210 -3.91 11.57 4.93
N GLY A 211 -3.96 11.66 3.61
CA GLY A 211 -5.22 11.63 2.86
C GLY A 211 -6.00 12.95 2.86
N ARG A 212 -5.45 14.04 3.41
CA ARG A 212 -6.10 15.35 3.39
C ARG A 212 -6.39 15.78 1.95
N GLN A 213 -7.63 16.20 1.72
CA GLN A 213 -8.08 16.79 0.47
C GLN A 213 -8.05 18.32 0.55
N LEU A 214 -8.02 18.98 -0.60
CA LEU A 214 -7.98 20.43 -0.67
C LEU A 214 -9.24 21.07 -0.03
N SER A 215 -10.42 20.48 -0.24
CA SER A 215 -11.67 20.91 0.42
C SER A 215 -11.62 20.94 1.95
N GLU A 216 -10.92 19.98 2.57
CA GLU A 216 -10.72 19.98 4.03
C GLU A 216 -9.77 21.11 4.46
N ALA A 217 -8.77 21.44 3.64
CA ALA A 217 -7.90 22.57 3.88
C ALA A 217 -8.64 23.92 3.77
N ASN A 218 -9.54 24.10 2.80
CA ASN A 218 -10.40 25.29 2.74
C ASN A 218 -11.17 25.48 4.05
N ALA A 219 -11.81 24.41 4.55
CA ALA A 219 -12.55 24.47 5.81
C ALA A 219 -11.67 24.83 7.02
N LEU A 220 -10.42 24.32 7.06
CA LEU A 220 -9.45 24.64 8.12
C LEU A 220 -8.99 26.11 8.05
N ILE A 221 -8.79 26.66 6.85
CA ILE A 221 -8.40 28.05 6.67
C ILE A 221 -9.46 28.97 7.27
N THR A 222 -10.72 28.80 6.88
CA THR A 222 -11.84 29.63 7.35
C THR A 222 -12.10 29.47 8.85
N SER A 223 -11.93 28.26 9.41
CA SER A 223 -12.31 27.96 10.79
C SER A 223 -11.20 28.19 11.82
N GLN A 224 -9.93 27.99 11.46
CA GLN A 224 -8.81 27.97 12.42
C GLN A 224 -7.66 28.90 12.03
N TYR A 225 -7.42 29.10 10.74
CA TYR A 225 -6.21 29.78 10.27
C TYR A 225 -6.44 31.19 9.70
N GLN A 226 -7.61 31.78 9.91
CA GLN A 226 -7.89 33.17 9.51
C GLN A 226 -6.90 34.20 10.08
N SER A 227 -6.22 33.87 11.19
CA SER A 227 -5.16 34.71 11.75
C SER A 227 -3.92 34.87 10.85
N PHE A 228 -3.75 33.97 9.86
CA PHE A 228 -2.70 34.04 8.85
C PHE A 228 -3.10 34.82 7.61
N ALA A 229 -4.36 35.25 7.48
CA ALA A 229 -4.85 36.08 6.37
C ALA A 229 -4.47 37.56 6.57
N GLN A 230 -3.17 37.85 6.69
CA GLN A 230 -2.63 39.18 6.95
C GLN A 230 -1.36 39.45 6.12
N PRO A 231 -1.05 40.73 5.83
CA PRO A 231 0.20 41.08 5.15
C PRO A 231 1.43 40.52 5.87
N LYS A 232 2.40 40.04 5.09
CA LYS A 232 3.67 39.45 5.58
C LYS A 232 3.53 38.16 6.38
N LYS A 233 2.36 37.50 6.33
CA LYS A 233 2.21 36.11 6.76
C LYS A 233 2.47 35.20 5.58
N ASP A 234 3.25 34.14 5.81
CA ASP A 234 3.57 33.15 4.81
C ASP A 234 2.74 31.88 5.06
N VAL A 235 2.06 31.41 4.02
CA VAL A 235 1.27 30.18 4.04
C VAL A 235 1.76 29.25 2.94
N VAL A 236 2.21 28.05 3.33
CA VAL A 236 2.70 27.02 2.41
C VAL A 236 1.64 25.93 2.29
N MET A 237 1.23 25.68 1.06
CA MET A 237 0.19 24.72 0.69
C MET A 237 0.84 23.51 0.01
N GLN A 238 0.80 22.36 0.66
CA GLN A 238 1.25 21.09 0.09
C GLN A 238 0.07 20.12 0.01
N LEU A 239 -0.70 20.21 -1.08
CA LEU A 239 -1.90 19.40 -1.28
C LEU A 239 -1.98 18.97 -2.74
N GLY A 240 -2.59 17.81 -2.99
CA GLY A 240 -2.79 17.27 -4.34
C GLY A 240 -2.29 15.84 -4.54
N THR A 241 -1.60 15.24 -3.56
CA THR A 241 -1.14 13.85 -3.69
C THR A 241 -2.29 12.84 -3.56
N ASN A 242 -3.38 13.22 -2.88
CA ASN A 242 -4.48 12.34 -2.51
C ASN A 242 -5.81 12.62 -3.23
N GLY A 243 -5.84 13.57 -4.18
CA GLY A 243 -7.02 13.85 -4.99
C GLY A 243 -6.86 15.09 -5.87
N ALA A 244 -7.48 15.06 -7.03
CA ALA A 244 -7.62 16.23 -7.90
C ALA A 244 -8.51 17.29 -7.21
N PHE A 245 -8.26 18.55 -7.53
CA PHE A 245 -9.02 19.69 -7.06
C PHE A 245 -9.38 20.60 -8.24
N THR A 246 -10.37 21.48 -8.04
CA THR A 246 -10.80 22.42 -9.07
C THR A 246 -10.15 23.79 -8.89
N GLU A 247 -10.12 24.58 -9.95
CA GLU A 247 -9.63 25.96 -9.92
C GLU A 247 -10.42 26.80 -8.91
N ASP A 248 -11.74 26.61 -8.81
CA ASP A 248 -12.59 27.29 -7.83
C ASP A 248 -12.15 27.05 -6.38
N GLN A 249 -11.73 25.82 -6.06
CA GLN A 249 -11.27 25.50 -4.72
C GLN A 249 -9.94 26.19 -4.39
N VAL A 250 -9.06 26.36 -5.38
CA VAL A 250 -7.80 27.11 -5.23
C VAL A 250 -8.08 28.61 -5.09
N ASN A 251 -8.96 29.17 -5.92
CA ASN A 251 -9.37 30.57 -5.86
C ASN A 251 -9.99 30.90 -4.50
N GLN A 252 -10.81 30.02 -3.95
CA GLN A 252 -11.36 30.19 -2.61
C GLN A 252 -10.26 30.29 -1.53
N ILE A 253 -9.18 29.50 -1.63
CA ILE A 253 -8.06 29.59 -0.69
C ILE A 253 -7.36 30.94 -0.81
N ILE A 254 -7.16 31.41 -2.05
CA ILE A 254 -6.52 32.71 -2.32
C ILE A 254 -7.38 33.84 -1.73
N ASP A 255 -8.69 33.78 -1.92
CA ASP A 255 -9.64 34.76 -1.38
C ASP A 255 -9.69 34.73 0.16
N ASP A 256 -9.73 33.54 0.77
CA ASP A 256 -9.82 33.37 2.22
C ASP A 256 -8.54 33.84 2.95
N LEU A 257 -7.37 33.70 2.32
CA LEU A 257 -6.06 34.10 2.86
C LEU A 257 -5.66 35.55 2.53
N GLY A 258 -6.37 36.21 1.60
CA GLY A 258 -6.21 37.64 1.32
C GLY A 258 -4.76 38.06 1.04
N ASP A 259 -4.24 38.99 1.86
CA ASP A 259 -2.92 39.62 1.67
C ASP A 259 -1.72 38.74 2.12
N ALA A 260 -1.94 37.48 2.46
CA ALA A 260 -0.87 36.56 2.81
C ALA A 260 0.00 36.20 1.57
N ASN A 261 1.27 35.89 1.80
CA ASN A 261 2.10 35.27 0.78
C ASN A 261 1.79 33.77 0.71
N ILE A 262 1.17 33.32 -0.38
CA ILE A 262 0.76 31.93 -0.55
C ILE A 262 1.76 31.20 -1.45
N TYR A 263 2.33 30.11 -0.94
CA TYR A 263 3.30 29.27 -1.65
C TYR A 263 2.69 27.90 -1.92
N PHE A 264 2.35 27.63 -3.17
CA PHE A 264 1.89 26.30 -3.60
C PHE A 264 3.08 25.40 -3.93
N VAL A 265 3.12 24.22 -3.32
CA VAL A 265 4.14 23.20 -3.60
C VAL A 265 3.63 22.26 -4.67
N ASN A 266 4.29 22.23 -5.83
CA ASN A 266 3.94 21.30 -6.90
C ASN A 266 4.09 19.85 -6.42
N VAL A 267 3.07 19.05 -6.69
CA VAL A 267 3.07 17.63 -6.39
C VAL A 267 3.71 16.84 -7.52
N ARG A 268 4.45 15.79 -7.16
CA ARG A 268 4.95 14.79 -8.12
C ARG A 268 4.52 13.42 -7.63
N VAL A 269 3.56 12.80 -8.32
CA VAL A 269 2.99 11.50 -7.95
C VAL A 269 2.59 10.76 -9.23
N PRO A 270 2.95 9.47 -9.40
CA PRO A 270 2.61 8.71 -10.61
C PRO A 270 1.11 8.40 -10.64
N ARG A 271 0.30 9.38 -11.01
CA ARG A 271 -1.17 9.34 -11.12
C ARG A 271 -1.58 10.00 -12.43
N ASP A 272 -2.71 9.57 -12.97
CA ASP A 272 -3.20 9.97 -14.30
C ASP A 272 -3.62 11.45 -14.41
N TYR A 273 -3.55 12.21 -13.30
CA TYR A 273 -3.92 13.63 -13.22
C TYR A 273 -2.73 14.58 -13.00
N GLU A 274 -1.49 14.08 -13.17
CA GLU A 274 -0.30 14.93 -13.41
C GLU A 274 -0.39 15.68 -14.74
#